data_AF-A0A5B0N5V0-F1
#
_entry.id   AF-A0A5B0N5V0-F1
#
_cell.length_a   1.000
_cell.length_b   1.000
_cell.length_c   1.000
_cell.angle_alpha   90.00
_cell.angle_beta   90.00
_cell.angle_gamma   90.00
#
_symmetry.space_group_name_H-M   'P 1'
#
loop_
_entity.id
_entity.type
_entity.pdbx_description
1 polymer ?
#
loop_
_entity_poly.entity_id
_entity_poly.type
_entity_poly.pdbx_seq_one_letter_code
_entity_poly.pdbx_strand_id
1 'polypeptide(L)'
;MHKVGIQIDSDVIGYEILKKLPKTTELNGLSTAVTHSGLERTPDLVLDHLRVHGNNKKISSSAVPSQVTLFTDASGKCKPTAHNTLHYGGAFKVLLRNDVQNVWTW
;
A
#
# COMPACT_ATOMS: atom_id res chain seq x y z
N MET A 1 30.71 -35.21 5.74
CA MET A 1 29.39 -34.91 6.31
C MET A 1 28.63 -34.07 5.28
N HIS A 2 27.51 -34.57 4.76
CA HIS A 2 26.67 -33.80 3.82
C HIS A 2 25.67 -32.99 4.65
N LYS A 3 25.57 -31.68 4.39
CA LYS A 3 24.52 -30.85 5.00
C LYS A 3 23.17 -31.32 4.46
N VAL A 4 22.42 -32.07 5.26
CA VAL A 4 20.99 -32.28 5.05
C VAL A 4 20.26 -31.05 5.58
N GLY A 5 20.11 -30.03 4.72
CA GLY A 5 19.28 -28.87 5.02
C GLY A 5 17.83 -29.17 4.69
N ILE A 6 16.91 -28.85 5.60
CA ILE A 6 15.48 -28.80 5.26
C ILE A 6 15.29 -27.59 4.35
N GLN A 7 14.89 -27.82 3.11
CA GLN A 7 14.40 -26.75 2.24
C GLN A 7 12.96 -26.46 2.66
N ILE A 8 12.69 -25.22 3.05
CA ILE A 8 11.35 -24.76 3.41
C ILE A 8 10.94 -23.75 2.35
N ASP A 9 9.75 -23.95 1.79
CA ASP A 9 9.22 -23.03 0.79
C ASP A 9 8.91 -21.66 1.40
N SER A 10 9.11 -20.63 0.58
CA SER A 10 8.99 -19.23 0.99
C SER A 10 7.58 -18.89 1.50
N ASP A 11 6.56 -19.48 0.87
CA ASP A 11 5.16 -19.33 1.22
C ASP A 11 4.82 -19.89 2.61
N VAL A 12 5.46 -21.00 3.01
CA VAL A 12 5.33 -21.60 4.35
C VAL A 12 5.84 -20.63 5.41
N ILE A 13 6.98 -19.98 5.14
CA ILE A 13 7.54 -18.98 6.06
C ILE A 13 6.61 -17.76 6.13
N GLY A 14 6.11 -17.25 5.01
CA GLY A 14 5.15 -16.13 4.99
C GLY A 14 3.82 -16.46 5.70
N TYR A 15 3.34 -17.70 5.58
CA TYR A 15 2.21 -18.20 6.35
C TYR A 15 2.49 -18.23 7.85
N GLU A 16 3.63 -18.78 8.27
CA GLU A 16 3.95 -18.90 9.69
C GLU A 16 4.13 -17.52 10.34
N ILE A 17 4.74 -16.54 9.65
CA ILE A 17 4.82 -15.14 10.15
C ILE A 17 3.43 -14.58 10.42
N LEU A 18 2.51 -14.68 9.47
CA LEU A 18 1.14 -14.18 9.61
C LEU A 18 0.38 -14.88 10.75
N LYS A 19 0.61 -16.19 10.94
CA LYS A 19 0.01 -16.97 12.02
C LYS A 19 0.50 -16.56 13.40
N LYS A 20 1.73 -16.03 13.52
CA LYS A 20 2.31 -15.56 14.79
C LYS A 20 1.91 -14.14 15.18
N LEU A 21 1.19 -13.42 14.32
CA LEU A 21 0.71 -12.08 14.66
C LEU A 21 -0.33 -12.11 15.79
N PRO A 22 -0.33 -11.13 16.70
CA PRO A 22 -1.39 -10.96 17.68
C PRO A 22 -2.77 -10.86 17.01
N LYS A 23 -3.77 -11.57 17.54
CA LYS A 23 -5.16 -11.58 17.03
C LYS A 23 -5.93 -10.30 17.41
N THR A 24 -5.42 -9.17 16.97
CA THR A 24 -6.07 -7.86 17.12
C THR A 24 -6.86 -7.53 15.85
N THR A 25 -7.94 -6.75 15.97
CA THR A 25 -8.76 -6.34 14.82
C THR A 25 -7.93 -5.70 13.71
N GLU A 26 -6.91 -4.92 14.06
CA GLU A 26 -6.06 -4.20 13.13
C GLU A 26 -5.13 -5.14 12.34
N LEU A 27 -4.51 -6.11 13.01
CA LEU A 27 -3.62 -7.09 12.37
C LEU A 27 -4.40 -8.18 11.62
N ASN A 28 -5.66 -8.42 11.98
CA ASN A 28 -6.55 -9.24 11.16
C ASN A 28 -6.78 -8.61 9.79
N GLY A 29 -6.97 -7.28 9.73
CA GLY A 29 -7.08 -6.54 8.47
C GLY A 29 -5.82 -6.66 7.60
N LEU A 30 -4.64 -6.60 8.22
CA LEU A 30 -3.36 -6.84 7.55
C LEU A 30 -3.26 -8.26 6.97
N SER A 31 -3.59 -9.28 7.78
CA SER A 31 -3.56 -10.68 7.34
C SER A 31 -4.49 -10.93 6.16
N THR A 32 -5.68 -10.32 6.18
CA THR A 32 -6.62 -10.33 5.05
C THR A 32 -6.00 -9.64 3.84
N ALA A 33 -5.40 -8.45 3.99
CA ALA A 33 -4.78 -7.73 2.89
C ALA A 33 -3.67 -8.54 2.20
N VAL A 34 -2.81 -9.22 2.97
CA VAL A 34 -1.77 -10.09 2.40
C VAL A 34 -2.39 -11.32 1.72
N THR A 35 -3.36 -11.97 2.36
CA THR A 35 -3.98 -13.21 1.85
C THR A 35 -4.80 -12.98 0.57
N HIS A 36 -5.39 -11.80 0.42
CA HIS A 36 -6.19 -11.41 -0.74
C HIS A 36 -5.44 -10.48 -1.71
N SER A 37 -4.12 -10.35 -1.59
CA SER A 37 -3.30 -9.50 -2.46
C SER A 37 -3.17 -10.02 -3.90
N GLY A 38 -3.44 -11.31 -4.11
CA GLY A 38 -3.19 -11.99 -5.39
C GLY A 38 -1.70 -12.22 -5.70
N LEU A 39 -0.81 -11.82 -4.79
CA LEU A 39 0.64 -12.03 -4.89
C LEU A 39 1.04 -13.31 -4.14
N GLU A 40 2.19 -13.87 -4.50
CA GLU A 40 2.78 -14.98 -3.75
C GLU A 40 3.08 -14.57 -2.31
N ARG A 41 2.74 -15.46 -1.36
CA ARG A 41 2.81 -15.19 0.09
C ARG A 41 4.24 -15.30 0.62
N THR A 42 5.18 -14.53 0.10
CA THR A 42 6.58 -14.57 0.55
C THR A 42 6.78 -13.82 1.88
N PRO A 43 7.84 -14.13 2.65
CA PRO A 43 8.17 -13.42 3.88
C PRO A 43 8.39 -11.92 3.63
N ASP A 44 9.03 -11.59 2.51
CA ASP A 44 9.29 -10.20 2.12
C ASP A 44 7.99 -9.42 1.91
N LEU A 45 7.00 -10.00 1.25
CA LEU A 45 5.68 -9.38 1.08
C LEU A 45 5.02 -9.12 2.44
N VAL A 46 5.05 -10.11 3.34
CA VAL A 46 4.46 -9.96 4.69
C VAL A 46 5.15 -8.84 5.47
N LEU A 47 6.47 -8.79 5.44
CA LEU A 47 7.27 -7.77 6.12
C LEU A 47 7.05 -6.37 5.53
N ASP A 48 6.88 -6.26 4.21
CA ASP A 48 6.59 -4.97 3.57
C ASP A 48 5.21 -4.43 3.99
N HIS A 49 4.19 -5.28 4.00
CA HIS A 49 2.87 -4.92 4.52
C HIS A 49 2.93 -4.47 6.00
N LEU A 50 3.71 -5.16 6.85
CA LEU A 50 3.94 -4.75 8.25
C LEU A 50 4.62 -3.38 8.36
N ARG A 51 5.60 -3.12 7.50
CA ARG A 51 6.31 -1.83 7.45
C ARG A 51 5.36 -0.70 7.05
N VAL A 52 4.54 -0.91 6.01
CA VAL A 52 3.52 0.05 5.57
C VAL A 52 2.52 0.31 6.69
N HIS A 53 2.05 -0.73 7.38
CA HIS A 53 1.14 -0.59 8.53
C HIS A 53 1.75 0.26 9.64
N GLY A 54 3.01 0.00 10.03
CA GLY A 54 3.71 0.78 11.04
C GLY A 54 3.91 2.25 10.65
N ASN A 55 4.20 2.51 9.37
CA ASN A 55 4.31 3.87 8.84
C ASN A 55 2.96 4.60 8.88
N ASN A 56 1.88 3.94 8.45
CA ASN A 56 0.53 4.51 8.47
C ASN A 56 0.09 4.84 9.89
N LYS A 57 0.44 4.00 10.88
CA LYS A 57 0.20 4.27 12.29
C LYS A 57 0.92 5.54 12.77
N LYS A 58 2.20 5.70 12.43
CA LYS A 58 2.98 6.91 12.76
C LYS A 58 2.43 8.17 12.09
N ILE A 59 2.00 8.08 10.84
CA ILE A 59 1.39 9.18 10.10
C ILE A 59 0.05 9.56 10.74
N SER A 60 -0.80 8.57 11.05
CA SER A 60 -2.10 8.79 11.67
C SER A 60 -2.02 9.33 13.10
N SER A 61 -0.93 9.06 13.83
CA SER A 61 -0.68 9.64 15.15
C SER A 61 -0.10 11.06 15.10
N SER A 62 0.32 11.52 13.92
CA SER A 62 0.82 12.88 13.74
C SER A 62 -0.37 13.86 13.70
N ALA A 63 -0.33 14.90 14.54
CA ALA A 63 -1.42 15.87 14.70
C ALA A 63 -1.65 16.76 13.46
N VAL A 64 -0.83 16.63 12.41
CA VAL A 64 -1.03 17.32 11.14
C VAL A 64 -1.85 16.42 10.22
N PRO A 65 -3.13 16.76 9.95
CA PRO A 65 -3.87 16.07 8.90
C PRO A 65 -3.12 16.29 7.59
N SER A 66 -2.61 15.21 7.00
CA SER A 66 -2.06 15.23 5.63
C SER A 66 -3.22 15.45 4.67
N GLN A 67 -3.63 16.71 4.51
CA GLN A 67 -4.59 17.11 3.50
C GLN A 67 -3.90 16.98 2.13
N VAL A 68 -4.12 15.85 1.47
CA VAL A 68 -3.78 15.69 0.05
C VAL A 68 -4.84 16.44 -0.73
N THR A 69 -4.59 17.72 -1.03
CA THR A 69 -5.43 18.48 -1.95
C THR A 69 -5.05 18.07 -3.37
N LEU A 70 -5.91 17.31 -4.06
CA LEU A 70 -5.79 17.22 -5.52
C LEU A 70 -6.09 18.61 -6.09
N PHE A 71 -5.08 19.25 -6.68
CA PHE A 71 -5.30 20.42 -7.54
C PHE A 71 -6.09 19.95 -8.75
N THR A 72 -7.41 20.02 -8.64
CA THR A 72 -8.30 19.94 -9.79
C THR A 72 -8.48 21.37 -10.26
N ASP A 73 -7.98 21.66 -11.47
CA ASP A 73 -8.41 22.87 -12.15
C ASP A 73 -9.94 22.89 -12.17
N ALA A 74 -10.53 23.98 -11.68
CA ALA A 74 -11.98 24.09 -11.59
C ALA A 74 -12.65 24.04 -12.96
N SER A 75 -11.91 24.35 -14.04
CA SER A 75 -12.38 24.23 -15.42
C SER A 75 -12.61 22.77 -15.85
N GLY A 76 -11.93 21.80 -15.21
CA GLY A 76 -12.02 20.37 -15.51
C GLY A 76 -12.99 19.59 -14.61
N LYS A 77 -13.81 20.27 -13.81
CA LYS A 77 -14.79 19.61 -12.93
C LYS A 77 -15.95 19.03 -13.75
N CYS A 78 -16.26 17.76 -13.52
CA CYS A 78 -17.46 17.15 -14.08
C CYS A 78 -18.71 17.87 -13.58
N LYS A 79 -19.68 18.07 -14.47
CA LYS A 79 -21.05 18.38 -14.05
C LYS A 79 -21.68 17.11 -13.45
N PRO A 80 -22.64 17.24 -12.52
CA PRO A 80 -23.45 16.10 -12.10
C PRO A 80 -24.01 15.40 -13.35
N THR A 81 -23.95 14.07 -13.37
CA THR A 81 -24.37 13.17 -14.47
C THR A 81 -23.60 13.26 -15.79
N ALA A 82 -22.46 13.97 -15.85
CA ALA A 82 -21.61 14.04 -17.05
C ALA A 82 -20.24 13.36 -16.84
N HIS A 83 -19.78 12.61 -17.85
CA HIS A 83 -18.41 12.07 -17.88
C HIS A 83 -17.41 13.16 -18.28
N ASN A 84 -16.23 13.16 -17.65
CA ASN A 84 -15.13 14.04 -18.05
C ASN A 84 -14.57 13.59 -19.41
N THR A 85 -14.78 14.38 -20.46
CA THR A 85 -14.24 14.10 -21.80
C THR A 85 -12.75 14.42 -21.91
N LEU A 86 -12.15 15.12 -20.94
CA LEU A 86 -10.71 15.42 -20.88
C LEU A 86 -9.86 14.28 -20.28
N HIS A 87 -10.45 13.11 -19.99
CA HIS A 87 -9.73 11.99 -19.37
C HIS A 87 -8.69 11.33 -20.30
N TYR A 88 -8.76 11.55 -21.62
CA TYR A 88 -7.72 11.09 -22.54
C TYR A 88 -6.49 12.01 -22.48
N GLY A 89 -5.61 11.76 -21.50
CA GLY A 89 -4.24 12.30 -21.49
C GLY A 89 -3.81 13.10 -20.24
N GLY A 90 -4.54 13.02 -19.13
CA GLY A 90 -4.21 13.79 -17.93
C GLY A 90 -3.14 13.13 -17.05
N ALA A 91 -1.91 13.65 -17.06
CA ALA A 91 -0.91 13.31 -16.05
C ALA A 91 -1.38 13.77 -14.65
N PHE A 92 -1.57 12.82 -13.73
CA PHE A 92 -1.85 13.12 -12.33
C PHE A 92 -0.58 13.64 -11.65
N LYS A 93 -0.50 14.95 -11.41
CA LYS A 93 0.62 15.54 -10.67
C LYS A 93 0.27 15.66 -9.19
N VAL A 94 0.77 14.72 -8.38
CA VAL A 94 0.73 14.83 -6.91
C VAL A 94 1.92 15.68 -6.48
N LEU A 95 1.68 16.93 -6.09
CA LEU A 95 2.69 17.75 -5.41
C LEU A 95 2.58 17.52 -3.90
N LEU A 96 3.48 16.71 -3.36
CA LEU A 96 3.70 16.68 -1.92
C LEU A 96 4.39 17.98 -1.51
N ARG A 97 4.00 18.56 -0.37
CA ARG A 97 4.42 19.90 0.08
C ARG A 97 5.91 19.99 0.50
N ASN A 98 6.74 19.03 0.10
CA ASN A 98 8.20 19.06 0.15
C ASN A 98 8.73 18.44 -1.15
N ASP A 99 9.45 19.24 -1.93
CA ASP A 99 10.09 18.91 -3.21
C ASP A 99 10.67 17.49 -3.29
N VAL A 100 9.97 16.58 -3.97
CA VAL A 100 10.56 15.57 -4.88
C VAL A 100 9.52 15.27 -5.96
N GLN A 101 9.76 15.75 -7.19
CA GLN A 101 8.96 15.43 -8.38
C GLN A 101 9.14 13.95 -8.75
N ASN A 102 8.43 13.04 -8.09
CA ASN A 102 8.34 11.66 -8.56
C ASN A 102 7.11 11.53 -9.46
N VAL A 103 7.35 11.71 -10.77
CA VAL A 103 6.39 11.39 -11.81
C VAL A 103 6.43 9.88 -12.03
N TRP A 104 5.36 9.18 -11.67
CA TRP A 104 5.17 7.78 -12.04
C TRP A 104 4.23 7.71 -13.23
N THR A 105 4.72 7.22 -14.36
CA THR A 105 3.95 6.90 -15.56
C THR A 105 3.65 5.40 -15.57
N TRP A 106 2.39 5.01 -15.81
CA TRP A 106 2.01 3.64 -16.18
C TRP A 106 1.99 3.51 -17.69
#